data_AF-X0UI49-F1
#
_entry.id   AF-X0UI49-F1
#
_cell.length_a   1.000
_cell.length_b   1.000
_cell.length_c   1.000
_cell.angle_alpha   90.00
_cell.angle_beta   90.00
_cell.angle_gamma   90.00
#
_symmetry.space_group_name_H-M   'P 1'
#
loop_
_entity.id
_entity.type
_entity.pdbx_description
1 polymer ?
#
loop_
_entity_poly.entity_id
_entity_poly.type
_entity_poly.pdbx_seq_one_letter_code
_entity_poly.pdbx_strand_id
1 'polypeptide(L)' 'MRPDFSYERDLWRKGHRHIAGVDEAGRGPLAGPVVAASVILPRDHGIEGINDSKKIAAKKRELLYDE' A
#
# COMPACT_ATOMS: atom_id res chain seq x y z
N MET A 1 -14.30 -7.51 2.34
CA MET A 1 -13.26 -8.26 1.58
C MET A 1 -11.95 -8.05 2.31
N ARG A 2 -11.22 -9.12 2.65
CA ARG A 2 -9.87 -8.97 3.22
C ARG A 2 -8.91 -8.68 2.06
N PRO A 3 -7.92 -7.79 2.21
CA PRO A 3 -6.89 -7.65 1.20
C PRO A 3 -6.19 -8.99 1.00
N ASP A 4 -5.97 -9.39 -0.26
CA ASP A 4 -5.23 -10.58 -0.62
C ASP A 4 -4.38 -10.31 -1.88
N PHE A 5 -3.40 -11.18 -2.13
CA PHE A 5 -2.48 -11.06 -3.26
C PHE A 5 -3.03 -11.70 -4.55
N SER A 6 -4.36 -11.76 -4.77
CA SER A 6 -4.93 -12.41 -5.96
C SER A 6 -4.45 -11.77 -7.27
N TYR A 7 -4.51 -10.45 -7.37
CA TYR A 7 -4.07 -9.70 -8.55
C TYR A 7 -2.57 -9.82 -8.79
N GLU A 8 -1.76 -9.75 -7.74
CA GLU A 8 -0.31 -9.86 -7.79
C GLU A 8 0.09 -11.26 -8.26
N ARG A 9 -0.55 -12.30 -7.74
CA ARG A 9 -0.31 -13.70 -8.15
C ARG A 9 -0.65 -13.96 -9.60
N ASP A 10 -1.68 -13.32 -10.14
CA ASP A 10 -2.03 -13.43 -11.56
C ASP A 10 -0.98 -12.74 -12.45
N LEU A 11 -0.52 -11.55 -12.06
CA LEU A 11 0.50 -10.81 -12.78
C LEU A 11 1.88 -11.49 -12.73
N TRP A 12 2.26 -12.06 -11.58
CA TRP A 12 3.46 -12.88 -11.47
C TRP A 12 3.40 -14.12 -12.37
N ARG A 13 2.25 -14.78 -12.46
CA ARG A 13 2.04 -15.92 -13.38
C ARG A 13 2.17 -15.52 -14.86
N LYS A 14 1.86 -14.28 -15.22
CA LYS A 14 2.09 -13.71 -16.56
C LYS A 14 3.55 -13.31 -16.82
N GLY A 15 4.45 -13.53 -15.86
CA GLY A 15 5.88 -13.23 -15.99
C GLY A 15 6.30 -11.81 -15.56
N HIS A 16 5.37 -10.99 -15.06
CA HIS A 16 5.74 -9.69 -14.50
C HIS A 16 6.53 -9.90 -13.20
N ARG A 17 7.66 -9.20 -13.07
CA ARG A 17 8.56 -9.38 -11.91
C ARG A 17 8.29 -8.39 -10.78
N HIS A 18 8.03 -7.14 -11.12
CA HIS A 18 7.78 -6.06 -10.18
C HIS A 18 6.34 -5.58 -10.34
N ILE A 19 5.61 -5.53 -9.23
CA ILE A 19 4.21 -5.07 -9.20
C ILE A 19 4.15 -3.94 -8.18
N ALA A 20 3.71 -2.77 -8.64
CA ALA A 20 3.54 -1.61 -7.78
C ALA A 20 2.05 -1.45 -7.42
N GLY A 21 1.75 -1.42 -6.13
CA GLY A 21 0.47 -0.91 -5.63
C GLY A 21 0.50 0.62 -5.60
N VAL A 22 -0.58 1.27 -5.98
CA VAL A 22 -0.69 2.74 -6.05
C VAL A 22 -1.91 3.19 -5.24
N ASP A 23 -1.77 4.28 -4.49
CA ASP A 23 -2.87 4.89 -3.74
C ASP A 23 -2.70 6.41 -3.67
N GLU A 24 -3.80 7.13 -3.47
CA GLU A 24 -3.83 8.59 -3.33
C GLU A 24 -4.50 9.09 -2.06
N ALA A 25 -4.01 10.23 -1.56
CA ALA A 25 -4.60 10.96 -0.45
C ALA A 25 -4.87 12.42 -0.85
N GLY A 26 -5.93 13.00 -0.28
CA GLY A 26 -6.25 14.42 -0.48
C GLY A 26 -7.26 14.72 -1.60
N ARG A 27 -7.98 13.72 -2.12
CA ARG A 27 -9.03 13.95 -3.14
C ARG A 27 -10.29 14.67 -2.59
N GLY A 28 -10.58 14.52 -1.31
CA GLY A 28 -11.82 15.02 -0.67
C GLY A 28 -11.79 16.44 -0.07
N PRO A 29 -10.66 16.94 0.50
CA PRO A 29 -10.58 18.29 1.05
C PRO A 29 -10.82 19.42 0.04
N LEU A 30 -11.27 20.59 0.54
CA LEU A 30 -11.51 21.80 -0.27
C LEU A 30 -10.23 22.51 -0.73
N ALA A 31 -9.11 22.26 -0.05
CA ALA A 31 -7.82 22.86 -0.33
C ALA A 31 -6.69 21.89 0.06
N GLY A 32 -5.53 22.10 -0.56
CA GLY A 32 -4.37 21.22 -0.44
C GLY A 32 -4.19 20.32 -1.68
N PRO A 33 -2.97 19.81 -1.92
CA PRO A 33 -2.70 18.97 -3.07
C PRO A 33 -3.26 17.56 -2.89
N VAL A 34 -3.52 16.88 -4.01
CA VAL A 34 -3.64 15.42 -4.05
C VAL A 34 -2.22 14.85 -4.14
N VAL A 35 -1.91 13.88 -3.29
CA VAL A 35 -0.62 13.19 -3.29
C VAL A 35 -0.86 11.71 -3.57
N ALA A 36 -0.05 11.13 -4.45
CA ALA A 36 -0.08 9.71 -4.76
C ALA A 36 1.28 9.06 -4.48
N ALA A 37 1.28 7.78 -4.14
CA ALA A 37 2.47 6.99 -3.90
C ALA A 37 2.37 5.63 -4.58
N SER A 38 3.52 5.03 -4.90
CA SER A 38 3.60 3.68 -5.44
C SER A 38 4.64 2.85 -4.68
N VAL A 39 4.28 1.62 -4.30
CA VAL A 39 5.16 0.72 -3.56
C VAL A 39 5.21 -0.64 -4.24
N ILE A 40 6.42 -1.15 -4.47
CA ILE A 40 6.65 -2.53 -4.90
C ILE A 40 7.00 -3.34 -3.65
N LEU A 41 6.12 -4.24 -3.24
CA LEU A 41 6.38 -5.14 -2.12
C LEU A 41 7.21 -6.34 -2.59
N PRO A 42 8.17 -6.83 -1.78
CA PRO A 42 8.84 -8.10 -2.04
C PRO A 42 7.83 -9.25 -2.07
N ARG A 43 8.09 -10.28 -2.89
CA ARG A 43 7.25 -11.48 -2.95
C ARG A 43 7.21 -12.14 -1.57
N ASP A 44 6.00 -12.48 -1.11
CA ASP A 44 5.74 -13.11 0.18
C ASP A 44 6.07 -12.24 1.42
N HIS A 45 6.31 -10.95 1.24
CA HIS A 45 6.51 -10.01 2.35
C HIS A 45 5.21 -9.28 2.67
N GLY A 46 4.50 -9.77 3.68
CA GLY A 46 3.41 -9.04 4.30
C GLY A 46 3.96 -8.16 5.42
N ILE A 47 3.83 -6.84 5.30
CA ILE A 47 4.13 -5.93 6.42
C ILE A 47 3.04 -6.13 7.47
N GLU A 48 3.42 -6.67 8.64
CA GLU A 48 2.47 -6.98 9.71
C GLU A 48 1.83 -5.69 10.23
N GLY A 49 0.50 -5.59 10.15
CA GLY A 49 -0.24 -4.41 10.60
C GLY A 49 -0.55 -3.35 9.53
N ILE A 50 -0.19 -3.56 8.25
CA ILE A 50 -0.53 -2.65 7.15
C ILE A 50 -2.03 -2.66 6.78
N ASN A 51 -2.77 -3.67 7.24
CA ASN A 51 -4.12 -4.00 6.77
C ASN A 51 -5.26 -3.05 7.23
N ASP A 52 -4.99 -2.06 8.09
CA ASP A 52 -6.05 -1.12 8.51
C ASP A 52 -5.49 0.29 8.79
N SER A 53 -5.07 0.98 7.72
CA SER A 53 -4.56 2.35 7.75
C SER A 53 -5.53 3.38 8.36
N LYS A 54 -6.80 3.02 8.59
CA LYS A 54 -7.80 3.87 9.26
C LYS A 54 -7.75 3.78 10.80
N LYS A 55 -6.95 2.88 11.38
CA LYS A 55 -6.80 2.69 12.85
C LYS A 55 -5.36 2.70 13.36
N ILE A 56 -4.40 3.13 12.54
CA ILE A 56 -3.01 3.28 12.99
C ILE A 56 -2.85 4.68 13.59
N ALA A 57 -2.65 4.74 14.92
CA ALA A 57 -2.30 5.98 15.61
C ALA A 57 -1.11 6.66 14.91
N ALA A 58 -1.09 8.00 14.81
CA ALA A 58 -0.06 8.73 14.06
C ALA A 58 1.37 8.25 14.36
N LYS A 59 1.65 7.96 15.63
CA LYS A 59 2.94 7.42 16.10
C LYS A 59 3.36 6.09 15.47
N LYS A 60 2.40 5.22 15.12
CA LYS A 60 2.68 3.92 14.51
C LYS A 60 2.78 4.00 12.97
N ARG A 61 2.31 5.11 12.35
CA ARG A 61 2.57 5.40 10.92
C ARG A 61 4.01 5.86 10.68
N GLU A 62 4.56 6.69 11.55
CA GLU A 62 5.97 7.12 11.43
C GLU A 62 6.94 5.94 11.57
N LEU A 63 6.70 5.03 12.51
CA LEU A 63 7.55 3.85 12.70
C LEU A 63 7.59 2.92 11.46
N LEU A 64 6.47 2.81 10.74
CA LEU A 64 6.38 2.03 9.50
C LEU A 64 6.95 2.76 8.28
N TYR A 65 7.18 4.08 8.37
CA TYR A 65 7.77 4.85 7.28
C TYR A 65 9.28 4.62 7.19
N ASP A 66 9.92 4.36 8.33
CA ASP A 66 11.38 4.16 8.44
C ASP A 66 11.81 2.69 8.29
N GLU A 67 10.87 1.74 8.14
CA GLU A 67 11.11 0.32 7.83
C GLU A 67 11.14 0.05 6.33
#